data_AF-A0AAD9ZN41-F1
#
_entry.id   AF-A0AAD9ZN41-F1
#
_cell.length_a   1.000
_cell.length_b   1.000
_cell.length_c   1.000
_cell.angle_alpha   90.00
_cell.angle_beta   90.00
_cell.angle_gamma   90.00
#
_symmetry.space_group_name_H-M   'P 1'
#
loop_
_entity.id
_entity.type
_entity.pdbx_description
1 polymer ?
#
loop_
_entity_poly.entity_id
_entity_poly.type
_entity_poly.pdbx_seq_one_letter_code
_entity_poly.pdbx_strand_id
1 'polypeptide(L)'
;MQTYVGVIHPIPDQKRWPEVPVCIMSPGYTELMNPPPRSVQPSRPKKQRKREPDEAPKVGRSGIVICKMCHQAGHNKMSCQRRNNKENEGGSVGASSSHQPN
;
A
#
# COMPACT_ATOMS: atom_id res chain seq x y z
N MET A 1 -5.47 -31.91 27.72
CA MET A 1 -4.60 -31.93 26.53
C MET A 1 -3.28 -31.31 26.93
N GLN A 2 -2.18 -32.06 26.81
CA GLN A 2 -0.86 -31.56 27.22
C GLN A 2 -0.05 -31.32 25.96
N THR A 3 0.26 -30.05 25.68
CA THR A 3 1.11 -29.66 24.57
C THR A 3 2.57 -29.65 25.06
N TYR A 4 3.49 -30.17 24.24
CA TYR A 4 4.94 -30.21 24.49
C TYR A 4 5.42 -31.16 25.61
N VAL A 5 4.90 -32.39 25.65
CA VAL A 5 5.42 -33.46 26.52
C VAL A 5 6.83 -33.93 26.10
N GLY A 6 7.28 -33.60 24.89
CA GLY A 6 8.61 -33.94 24.37
C GLY A 6 9.54 -32.74 24.20
N VAL A 7 10.84 -32.94 24.42
CA VAL A 7 11.90 -31.97 24.11
C VAL A 7 12.20 -32.00 22.62
N ILE A 8 12.08 -30.84 21.96
CA ILE A 8 12.50 -30.68 20.57
C ILE A 8 14.02 -30.45 20.56
N HIS A 9 14.77 -31.42 20.06
CA HIS A 9 16.22 -31.32 19.95
C HIS A 9 16.58 -30.41 18.77
N PRO A 10 17.52 -29.45 18.93
CA PRO A 10 17.97 -28.63 17.82
C PRO A 10 18.70 -29.51 16.80
N ILE A 11 18.45 -29.27 15.51
CA ILE A 11 19.17 -29.93 14.42
C ILE A 11 20.30 -28.98 13.99
N PRO A 12 21.58 -29.31 14.29
CA PRO A 12 22.67 -28.34 14.19
C PRO A 12 23.10 -28.02 12.74
N ASP A 13 22.86 -28.91 11.78
CA ASP A 13 23.22 -28.67 10.37
C ASP A 13 22.01 -28.80 9.45
N GLN A 14 21.92 -27.92 8.45
CA GLN A 14 20.87 -27.93 7.42
C GLN A 14 20.85 -29.24 6.61
N LYS A 15 21.99 -29.90 6.44
CA LYS A 15 22.09 -31.20 5.75
C LYS A 15 21.35 -32.34 6.46
N ARG A 16 21.00 -32.16 7.74
CA ARG A 16 20.24 -33.12 8.56
C ARG A 16 18.74 -32.85 8.56
N TRP A 17 18.30 -31.80 7.86
CA TRP A 17 16.87 -31.53 7.74
C TRP A 17 16.22 -32.64 6.92
N PRO A 18 15.03 -33.12 7.32
CA PRO A 18 14.29 -34.07 6.50
C PRO A 18 14.02 -33.42 5.15
N GLU A 19 14.27 -34.15 4.06
CA GLU A 19 13.87 -33.72 2.73
C GLU A 19 12.35 -33.59 2.72
N VAL A 20 11.87 -32.36 2.65
CA VAL A 20 10.44 -32.11 2.50
C VAL A 20 10.02 -32.78 1.19
N PRO A 21 9.04 -33.71 1.22
CA PRO A 21 8.68 -34.43 0.02
C PRO A 21 8.25 -33.43 -1.06
N VAL A 22 8.65 -33.70 -2.30
CA VAL A 22 8.41 -32.82 -3.45
C VAL A 22 6.92 -32.49 -3.60
N CYS A 23 6.01 -33.29 -3.02
CA CYS A 23 4.60 -32.95 -2.95
C CYS A 23 4.30 -31.61 -2.25
N ILE A 24 5.19 -31.09 -1.38
CA ILE A 24 5.06 -29.75 -0.76
C ILE A 24 5.60 -28.64 -1.70
N MET A 25 6.50 -29.00 -2.60
CA MET A 25 7.18 -28.11 -3.55
C MET A 25 6.67 -28.27 -5.00
N SER A 26 5.70 -29.16 -5.23
CA SER A 26 5.11 -29.43 -6.53
C SER A 26 4.23 -28.24 -6.92
N PRO A 27 4.29 -27.76 -8.18
CA PRO A 27 3.37 -26.74 -8.65
C PRO A 27 1.94 -27.27 -8.48
N GLY A 28 1.19 -26.66 -7.56
CA GLY A 28 -0.15 -27.10 -7.14
C GLY A 28 -0.32 -27.33 -5.64
N TYR A 29 0.74 -27.60 -4.87
CA TYR A 29 0.61 -27.72 -3.40
C TYR A 29 0.61 -26.36 -2.69
N THR A 30 1.23 -25.36 -3.30
CA THR A 30 1.09 -23.96 -2.86
C THR A 30 -0.36 -23.48 -2.94
N GLU A 31 -1.20 -24.06 -3.80
CA GLU A 31 -2.65 -23.79 -3.78
C GLU A 31 -3.36 -24.41 -2.57
N LEU A 32 -2.85 -25.50 -1.99
CA LEU A 32 -3.45 -26.12 -0.81
C LEU A 32 -3.20 -25.30 0.46
N MET A 33 -2.16 -24.46 0.46
CA MET A 33 -1.81 -23.55 1.55
C MET A 33 -2.14 -22.09 1.21
N ASN A 34 -3.32 -21.87 0.63
CA ASN A 34 -3.85 -20.51 0.52
C ASN A 34 -3.97 -19.91 1.93
N PRO A 35 -3.34 -18.74 2.21
CA PRO A 35 -3.55 -18.06 3.47
C PRO A 35 -5.05 -17.78 3.62
N PRO A 36 -5.58 -17.82 4.86
CA PRO A 36 -6.98 -17.52 5.08
C PRO A 36 -7.32 -16.15 4.46
N PRO A 37 -8.51 -16.01 3.86
CA PRO A 37 -8.91 -14.77 3.22
C PRO A 37 -8.78 -13.60 4.20
N ARG A 38 -8.14 -12.52 3.77
CA ARG A 38 -8.01 -11.31 4.58
C ARG A 38 -9.39 -10.70 4.80
N SER A 39 -9.95 -10.85 5.99
CA SER A 39 -11.16 -10.11 6.38
C SER A 39 -10.79 -8.74 6.96
N VAL A 40 -11.47 -7.69 6.50
CA VAL A 40 -11.40 -6.38 7.15
C VAL A 40 -12.36 -6.44 8.33
N GLN A 41 -11.80 -6.48 9.54
CA GLN A 41 -12.61 -6.37 10.75
C GLN A 41 -13.34 -5.01 10.74
N PRO A 42 -14.59 -4.95 11.23
CA PRO A 42 -15.29 -3.68 11.36
C PRO A 42 -14.44 -2.71 12.17
N SER A 43 -14.28 -1.49 11.65
CA SER A 43 -13.50 -0.46 12.31
C SER A 43 -14.12 -0.13 13.66
N ARG A 44 -13.29 0.25 14.62
CA ARG A 44 -13.77 0.73 15.92
C ARG A 44 -14.76 1.88 15.68
N PRO A 45 -15.98 1.80 16.23
CA PRO A 45 -16.94 2.90 16.16
C PRO A 45 -16.27 4.19 16.61
N LYS A 46 -16.41 5.23 15.78
CA LYS A 46 -15.80 6.53 16.06
C LYS A 46 -16.36 7.03 17.40
N LYS A 47 -15.50 7.14 18.41
CA LYS A 47 -15.88 7.68 19.72
C LYS A 47 -16.20 9.16 19.55
N GLN A 48 -17.45 9.46 19.23
CA GLN A 48 -17.98 10.82 19.21
C GLN A 48 -18.40 11.17 20.63
N ARG A 49 -17.48 11.75 21.39
CA ARG A 49 -17.83 12.36 22.67
C ARG A 49 -18.73 13.58 22.36
N LYS A 50 -19.88 13.68 23.02
CA LYS A 50 -20.67 14.93 23.04
C LYS A 50 -19.85 15.98 23.80
N ARG A 51 -19.69 17.16 23.21
CA ARG A 51 -19.00 18.28 23.86
C ARG A 51 -19.98 19.05 24.72
N GLU A 52 -19.50 19.51 25.87
CA GLU A 52 -20.26 20.44 26.69
C GLU A 52 -20.34 21.81 26.01
N PRO A 53 -21.37 22.62 26.29
CA PRO A 53 -21.57 23.93 25.66
C PRO A 53 -20.38 24.90 25.83
N ASP A 54 -19.68 24.79 26.96
CA ASP A 54 -18.54 25.66 27.31
C ASP A 54 -17.19 25.15 26.77
N GLU A 55 -17.16 24.00 26.10
CA GLU A 55 -15.92 23.44 25.57
C GLU A 55 -15.50 24.12 24.26
N ALA A 56 -14.27 24.62 24.23
CA ALA A 56 -13.69 25.24 23.04
C ALA A 56 -13.84 24.36 21.77
N PRO A 57 -14.12 24.96 20.58
CA PRO A 57 -14.35 24.21 19.35
C PRO A 57 -13.22 23.25 19.01
N LYS A 58 -13.54 22.16 18.31
CA LYS A 58 -12.50 21.24 17.83
C LYS A 58 -11.74 22.02 16.77
N VAL A 59 -10.48 22.34 17.02
CA VAL A 59 -9.58 22.82 15.97
C VAL A 59 -9.45 21.67 14.99
N GLY A 60 -10.33 21.64 13.99
CA GLY A 60 -10.17 20.80 12.83
C GLY A 60 -8.83 21.13 12.21
N ARG A 61 -8.17 20.15 11.60
CA ARG A 61 -7.01 20.42 10.76
C ARG A 61 -7.54 21.09 9.48
N SER A 62 -7.98 22.34 9.56
CA SER A 62 -8.35 23.18 8.44
C SER A 62 -7.07 23.77 7.83
N GLY A 63 -6.16 22.88 7.42
CA GLY A 63 -5.01 23.27 6.62
C GLY A 63 -5.42 23.27 5.16
N ILE A 64 -5.25 24.41 4.48
CA ILE A 64 -5.30 24.43 3.03
C ILE A 64 -4.20 23.50 2.52
N VAL A 65 -4.56 22.55 1.65
CA VAL A 65 -3.58 21.66 1.03
C VAL A 65 -2.84 22.45 -0.04
N ILE A 66 -1.54 22.69 0.18
CA ILE A 66 -0.66 23.34 -0.80
C ILE A 66 0.14 22.26 -1.54
N CYS A 67 0.12 22.31 -2.87
CA CYS A 67 0.85 21.37 -3.70
C CYS A 67 2.35 21.67 -3.69
N LYS A 68 3.20 20.71 -3.33
CA LYS A 68 4.67 20.86 -3.35
C LYS A 68 5.29 20.98 -4.76
N MET A 69 4.52 20.74 -5.82
CA MET A 69 5.02 20.81 -7.22
C MET A 69 4.67 22.13 -7.91
N CYS A 70 3.44 22.62 -7.74
CA CYS A 70 2.96 23.84 -8.40
C CYS A 70 2.68 24.99 -7.43
N HIS A 71 2.81 24.75 -6.12
CA HIS A 71 2.58 25.71 -5.03
C HIS A 71 1.16 26.31 -4.98
N GLN A 72 0.20 25.72 -5.71
CA GLN A 72 -1.21 26.11 -5.67
C GLN A 72 -1.95 25.38 -4.55
N ALA A 73 -2.97 26.05 -4.02
CA ALA A 73 -3.89 25.53 -3.02
C ALA A 73 -4.90 24.53 -3.62
N GLY A 74 -5.51 23.71 -2.75
CA GLY A 74 -6.66 22.85 -3.09
C GLY A 74 -6.30 21.44 -3.58
N HIS A 75 -5.01 21.13 -3.77
CA HIS A 75 -4.57 19.79 -4.16
C HIS A 75 -3.15 19.48 -3.66
N ASN A 76 -2.79 18.20 -3.60
CA ASN A 76 -1.46 17.76 -3.19
C ASN A 76 -0.60 17.37 -4.41
N LYS A 77 0.69 17.06 -4.19
CA LYS A 77 1.59 16.60 -5.25
C LYS A 77 1.04 15.40 -6.04
N MET A 78 0.29 14.51 -5.37
CA MET A 78 -0.20 13.27 -5.96
C MET A 78 -1.29 13.53 -6.99
N SER A 79 -2.20 14.48 -6.71
CA SER A 79 -3.31 14.87 -7.60
C SER A 79 -3.01 16.10 -8.45
N CYS A 80 -1.72 16.44 -8.64
CA CYS A 80 -1.31 17.62 -9.41
C CYS A 80 -1.35 17.35 -10.91
N GLN A 81 -2.09 18.15 -11.68
CA GLN A 81 -2.18 18.02 -13.14
C GLN A 81 -0.81 18.12 -13.85
N ARG A 82 0.13 18.91 -13.31
CA ARG A 82 1.50 19.03 -13.86
C ARG A 82 2.31 17.74 -13.74
N ARG A 83 1.86 16.78 -12.94
CA ARG A 83 2.48 15.45 -12.84
C ARG A 83 2.24 14.64 -14.11
N ASN A 84 0.99 14.64 -14.58
CA ASN A 84 0.57 13.87 -15.76
C ASN A 84 1.19 14.42 -17.05
N ASN A 85 1.48 15.72 -17.12
CA ASN A 85 2.14 16.30 -18.30
C ASN A 85 3.61 15.88 -18.45
N LYS A 86 4.33 15.59 -17.36
CA LYS A 86 5.74 15.17 -17.43
C LYS A 86 5.92 13.74 -17.94
N GLU A 87 4.90 12.89 -17.80
CA GLU A 87 4.92 11.52 -18.30
C GLU A 87 4.68 11.47 -19.83
N ASN A 88 4.21 12.57 -20.44
CA ASN A 88 3.89 12.65 -21.87
C ASN A 88 4.96 13.37 -22.72
N GLU A 89 5.98 13.97 -22.12
CA GLU A 89 7.07 14.70 -22.82
C GLU A 89 8.30 13.82 -23.12
N GLY A 90 8.19 12.50 -22.95
CA GLY A 90 9.26 11.53 -23.20
C GLY A 90 9.20 10.82 -24.56
N GLY A 91 8.31 11.22 -25.48
CA GLY A 91 8.10 10.48 -26.73
C GLY A 91 7.54 11.32 -27.87
N SER A 92 8.36 12.19 -28.47
CA SER A 92 8.13 12.67 -29.84
C SER A 92 9.44 13.17 -30.46
N VAL A 93 10.27 12.24 -30.88
CA VAL A 93 11.29 12.49 -31.90
C VAL A 93 10.61 12.66 -33.26
N GLY A 94 10.72 13.87 -33.82
CA GLY A 94 10.87 14.12 -35.26
C GLY A 94 9.62 14.03 -36.15
N ALA A 95 9.15 15.19 -36.60
CA ALA A 95 8.88 15.46 -38.02
C ALA A 95 8.60 16.97 -38.20
N SER A 96 9.60 17.71 -38.67
CA SER A 96 9.40 19.05 -39.21
C SER A 96 8.64 18.94 -40.53
N SER A 97 7.52 19.65 -40.68
CA SER A 97 6.95 19.96 -41.99
C SER A 97 6.46 21.40 -42.00
N SER A 98 7.23 22.22 -42.70
CA SER A 98 7.01 23.64 -42.97
C SER A 98 5.83 23.82 -43.91
N HIS A 99 4.83 24.62 -43.58
CA HIS A 99 3.95 25.29 -44.56
C HIS A 99 3.49 26.66 -44.00
N GLN A 100 3.82 27.72 -44.74
CA GLN A 100 3.44 29.12 -44.43
C GLN A 100 1.97 29.42 -44.77
N PRO A 101 1.37 30.44 -44.13
CA PRO A 101 0.00 30.86 -44.38
C PRO A 101 -0.12 31.82 -45.58
N ASN A 102 -1.28 31.81 -46.23
CA ASN A 102 -1.86 32.96 -46.95
C ASN A 102 -3.27 33.16 -46.41
#